data_AF-A0A954NXB7-F1
#
_entry.id   AF-A0A954NXB7-F1
#
_cell.length_a   1.000
_cell.length_b   1.000
_cell.length_c   1.000
_cell.angle_alpha   90.00
_cell.angle_beta   90.00
_cell.angle_gamma   90.00
#
_symmetry.space_group_name_H-M   'P 1'
#
loop_
_entity.id
_entity.type
_entity.pdbx_description
1 polymer ?
#
loop_
_entity_poly.entity_id
_entity_poly.type
_entity_poly.pdbx_seq_one_letter_code
_entity_poly.pdbx_strand_id
1 'polypeptide(L)'
;GTAAGGVFTIAFHLLCIEHSEERMSWNKVLTTLNQTTRQMYPKQTAYAVSPLPGGQPGDDPAPPGSKRVRLGVQGIDNAQGRRHGGVAISQVFPNMPSSRLRLSGDSRTYRIVPGRDIITHVNGTPVKTNSELVTAVMSSTPQLRLTIYDSQTRKTAEYFADLE
;
A
#
# COMPACT_ATOMS: atom_id res chain seq x y z
N GLY A 1 -5.07 25.75 -19.99
CA GLY A 1 -5.00 25.51 -18.54
C GLY A 1 -4.03 24.38 -18.30
N THR A 2 -2.83 24.70 -17.87
CA THR A 2 -1.78 23.73 -17.56
C THR A 2 -2.15 23.01 -16.27
N ALA A 3 -2.48 21.73 -16.37
CA ALA A 3 -2.57 20.87 -15.20
C ALA A 3 -1.18 20.85 -14.55
N ALA A 4 -1.02 21.56 -13.44
CA ALA A 4 0.15 21.43 -12.60
C ALA A 4 0.15 19.99 -12.08
N GLY A 5 0.91 19.11 -12.74
CA GLY A 5 1.21 17.79 -12.22
C GLY A 5 1.68 17.95 -10.79
N GLY A 6 1.19 17.10 -9.88
CA GLY A 6 1.57 17.16 -8.48
C GLY A 6 3.10 17.19 -8.33
N VAL A 7 3.60 17.70 -7.20
CA VAL A 7 5.04 17.91 -6.99
C VAL A 7 5.90 16.68 -7.27
N PHE A 8 5.35 15.48 -7.03
CA PHE A 8 5.96 14.23 -7.45
C PHE A 8 6.23 14.16 -8.96
N THR A 9 5.25 14.50 -9.81
CA THR A 9 5.34 14.44 -11.27
C THR A 9 6.39 15.41 -11.80
N ILE A 10 6.49 16.61 -11.21
CA ILE A 10 7.50 17.61 -11.60
C ILE A 10 8.91 17.12 -11.22
N ALA A 11 9.10 16.65 -9.98
CA ALA A 11 10.38 16.12 -9.53
C ALA A 11 10.81 14.88 -10.32
N PHE A 12 9.87 14.00 -10.65
CA PHE A 12 10.11 12.81 -11.47
C PHE A 12 10.52 13.15 -12.89
N HIS A 13 9.85 14.12 -13.51
CA HIS A 13 10.20 14.57 -14.85
C HIS A 13 11.61 15.17 -14.90
N LEU A 14 11.98 16.00 -13.91
CA LEU A 14 13.34 16.56 -13.80
C LEU A 14 14.40 15.46 -13.62
N LEU A 15 14.14 14.48 -12.76
CA LEU A 15 15.04 13.34 -12.57
C LEU A 15 15.23 12.54 -13.87
N CYS A 16 14.16 12.31 -14.63
CA CYS A 16 14.24 11.61 -15.91
C CYS A 16 15.04 12.38 -16.97
N ILE A 17 15.03 13.72 -16.93
CA ILE A 17 15.85 14.56 -17.81
C ILE A 17 17.32 14.50 -17.37
N GLU A 18 17.59 14.66 -16.08
CA GLU A 18 18.94 14.73 -15.52
C GLU A 18 19.71 13.41 -15.63
N HIS A 19 18.99 12.29 -15.56
CA HIS A 19 19.57 10.94 -15.60
C HIS A 19 19.06 10.11 -16.79
N SER A 20 18.75 10.76 -17.92
CA SER A 20 18.17 10.09 -19.10
C SER A 20 19.04 8.96 -19.68
N GLU A 21 20.35 9.02 -19.45
CA GLU A 21 21.33 8.05 -19.95
C GLU A 21 21.81 7.05 -18.88
N GLU A 22 21.42 7.25 -17.61
CA GLU A 22 21.81 6.39 -16.50
C GLU A 22 20.73 5.37 -16.16
N ARG A 23 21.11 4.10 -16.08
CA ARG A 23 20.26 3.08 -15.44
C ARG A 23 20.30 3.27 -13.93
N MET A 24 19.25 3.85 -13.38
CA MET A 24 19.07 3.97 -11.94
C MET A 24 18.18 2.86 -11.38
N SER A 25 18.58 2.32 -10.23
CA SER A 25 17.68 1.49 -9.43
C SER A 25 16.52 2.34 -8.91
N TRP A 26 15.34 1.74 -8.75
CA TRP A 26 14.18 2.46 -8.22
C TRP A 26 14.40 3.03 -6.82
N ASN A 27 15.24 2.39 -5.99
CA ASN A 27 15.65 2.95 -4.70
C ASN A 27 16.42 4.26 -4.87
N LYS A 28 17.36 4.30 -5.82
CA LYS A 28 18.10 5.53 -6.14
C LYS A 28 17.14 6.60 -6.65
N VAL A 29 16.22 6.22 -7.54
CA VAL A 29 15.13 7.10 -8.03
C VAL A 29 14.33 7.70 -6.86
N LEU A 30 13.80 6.87 -5.96
CA LEU A 30 12.99 7.34 -4.82
C LEU A 30 13.80 8.21 -3.85
N THR A 31 15.06 7.86 -3.60
CA THR A 31 15.94 8.63 -2.70
C THR A 31 16.21 10.00 -3.27
N THR A 32 16.62 10.08 -4.54
CA THR A 32 16.89 11.35 -5.22
C THR A 32 15.63 12.19 -5.31
N LEU A 33 14.48 11.60 -5.69
CA LEU A 33 13.20 12.32 -5.72
C LEU A 33 12.83 12.93 -4.38
N ASN A 34 13.00 12.20 -3.29
CA ASN A 34 12.70 12.71 -1.96
C ASN A 34 13.66 13.81 -1.53
N GLN A 35 14.95 13.73 -1.86
CA GLN A 35 15.93 14.79 -1.59
C GLN A 35 15.60 16.06 -2.39
N THR A 36 15.39 15.92 -3.69
CA THR A 36 15.03 17.02 -4.60
C THR A 36 13.73 17.68 -4.18
N THR A 37 12.70 16.88 -3.86
CA THR A 37 11.39 17.38 -3.42
C THR A 37 11.48 18.11 -2.09
N ARG A 38 12.28 17.62 -1.13
CA ARG A 38 12.52 18.31 0.15
C ARG A 38 13.21 19.66 -0.01
N GLN A 39 14.19 19.74 -0.91
CA GLN A 39 14.90 20.99 -1.18
C GLN A 39 14.02 22.01 -1.88
N MET A 40 13.26 21.59 -2.90
CA MET A 40 12.43 22.50 -3.69
C MET A 40 11.09 22.86 -3.01
N TYR A 41 10.55 21.95 -2.19
CA TYR A 41 9.21 22.08 -1.59
C TYR A 41 9.22 21.73 -0.09
N PRO A 42 9.91 22.53 0.75
CA PRO A 42 10.17 22.20 2.16
C PRO A 42 8.92 22.13 3.05
N LYS A 43 7.76 22.62 2.57
CA LYS A 43 6.50 22.65 3.32
C LYS A 43 5.52 21.53 2.93
N GLN A 44 5.90 20.62 2.04
CA GLN A 44 5.03 19.51 1.64
C GLN A 44 5.23 18.25 2.49
N THR A 45 4.13 17.56 2.80
CA THR A 45 4.11 16.31 3.58
C THR A 45 3.95 15.05 2.72
N ALA A 46 3.66 15.20 1.42
CA ALA A 46 3.53 14.09 0.46
C ALA A 46 4.90 13.76 -0.16
N TYR A 47 5.74 13.09 0.62
CA TYR A 47 6.98 12.52 0.10
C TYR A 47 6.66 11.28 -0.74
N ALA A 48 7.48 11.01 -1.76
CA ALA A 48 7.45 9.74 -2.48
C ALA A 48 7.88 8.66 -1.49
N VAL A 49 6.93 8.11 -0.74
CA VAL A 49 7.00 6.92 0.14
C VAL A 49 8.43 6.49 0.50
N SER A 50 8.80 6.63 1.78
CA SER A 50 10.08 6.17 2.34
C SER A 50 10.58 4.90 1.63
N PRO A 51 11.86 4.84 1.22
CA PRO A 51 12.39 3.60 0.68
C PRO A 51 12.11 2.50 1.70
N LEU A 52 11.33 1.50 1.30
CA LEU A 52 11.23 0.26 2.06
C LEU A 52 12.67 -0.18 2.34
N PRO A 53 13.04 -0.59 3.57
CA PRO A 53 14.36 -1.13 3.81
C PRO A 53 14.56 -2.31 2.84
N GLY A 54 15.41 -2.12 1.82
CA GLY A 54 15.73 -3.12 0.80
C GLY A 54 14.82 -3.18 -0.44
N GLY A 55 14.45 -2.06 -1.07
CA GLY A 55 13.62 -2.03 -2.28
C GLY A 55 14.33 -1.82 -3.63
N GLN A 56 15.43 -2.50 -3.95
CA GLN A 56 16.03 -2.42 -5.29
C GLN A 56 15.22 -3.31 -6.27
N PRO A 57 14.72 -2.81 -7.41
CA PRO A 57 14.22 -3.66 -8.49
C PRO A 57 15.40 -4.01 -9.39
N GLY A 58 15.71 -5.29 -9.43
CA GLY A 58 16.89 -5.83 -10.09
C GLY A 58 17.75 -6.55 -9.08
N ASP A 59 17.51 -7.85 -8.95
CA ASP A 59 18.51 -8.88 -8.62
C ASP A 59 19.34 -8.75 -7.34
N ASP A 60 18.72 -8.46 -6.19
CA ASP A 60 19.30 -8.82 -4.89
C ASP A 60 18.48 -9.94 -4.23
N PRO A 61 19.08 -11.13 -3.95
CA PRO A 61 18.39 -12.18 -3.21
C PRO A 61 18.07 -11.64 -1.81
N ALA A 62 16.80 -11.77 -1.40
CA ALA A 62 16.39 -11.47 -0.04
C ALA A 62 17.35 -12.19 0.94
N PRO A 63 17.75 -11.55 2.05
CA PRO A 63 18.55 -12.25 3.06
C PRO A 63 17.84 -13.57 3.41
N PRO A 64 18.55 -14.72 3.37
CA PRO A 64 17.94 -16.03 3.49
C PRO A 64 17.20 -16.10 4.84
N GLY A 65 15.86 -16.15 4.78
CA GLY A 65 15.01 -16.28 5.96
C GLY A 65 13.93 -15.20 6.16
N SER A 66 13.96 -14.08 5.44
CA SER A 66 12.88 -13.06 5.56
C SER A 66 11.77 -13.31 4.53
N LYS A 67 10.79 -14.14 4.89
CA LYS A 67 9.56 -14.31 4.07
C LYS A 67 8.82 -12.97 4.06
N ARG A 68 8.91 -12.20 2.97
CA ARG A 68 8.16 -10.95 2.79
C ARG A 68 6.68 -11.28 2.67
N VAL A 69 6.03 -11.36 3.82
CA VAL A 69 4.60 -11.52 3.99
C VAL A 69 3.86 -10.35 3.33
N ARG A 70 2.93 -10.65 2.41
CA ARG A 70 2.14 -9.66 1.69
C ARG A 70 0.67 -10.06 1.67
N LEU A 71 -0.22 -9.16 2.08
CA LEU A 71 -1.67 -9.34 1.94
C LEU A 71 -2.11 -9.41 0.46
N GLY A 72 -1.41 -8.69 -0.43
CA GLY A 72 -1.71 -8.69 -1.87
C GLY A 72 -2.88 -7.80 -2.27
N VAL A 73 -3.02 -6.64 -1.64
CA VAL A 73 -3.97 -5.60 -2.05
C VAL A 73 -3.24 -4.30 -2.39
N GLN A 74 -3.89 -3.46 -3.18
CA GLN A 74 -3.54 -2.05 -3.32
C GLN A 74 -4.69 -1.21 -2.73
N GLY A 75 -4.36 -0.36 -1.77
CA GLY A 75 -5.27 0.62 -1.19
C GLY A 75 -5.16 1.98 -1.87
N ILE A 76 -6.25 2.73 -1.85
CA ILE A 76 -6.33 4.12 -2.30
C ILE A 76 -6.96 5.00 -1.21
N ASP A 77 -6.35 6.16 -0.97
CA ASP A 77 -6.81 7.15 0.00
C ASP A 77 -7.86 8.09 -0.62
N ASN A 78 -9.03 7.55 -0.97
CA ASN A 78 -10.13 8.31 -1.58
C ASN A 78 -11.18 8.76 -0.56
N ALA A 79 -12.17 9.54 -1.03
CA ALA A 79 -13.28 10.01 -0.20
C ALA A 79 -14.12 8.86 0.39
N GLN A 80 -14.24 7.74 -0.33
CA GLN A 80 -14.99 6.56 0.13
C GLN A 80 -14.31 5.92 1.35
N GLY A 81 -13.01 5.64 1.28
CA GLY A 81 -12.24 5.14 2.43
C GLY A 81 -12.32 6.09 3.62
N ARG A 82 -12.06 7.39 3.40
CA ARG A 82 -12.11 8.41 4.46
C ARG A 82 -13.47 8.51 5.15
N ARG A 83 -14.58 8.43 4.41
CA ARG A 83 -15.94 8.45 4.97
C ARG A 83 -16.21 7.31 5.96
N HIS A 84 -15.54 6.18 5.78
CA HIS A 84 -15.70 5.00 6.61
C HIS A 84 -14.51 4.76 7.55
N GLY A 85 -13.61 5.74 7.68
CA GLY A 85 -12.43 5.65 8.56
C GLY A 85 -11.47 4.54 8.16
N GLY A 86 -11.35 4.24 6.87
CA GLY A 86 -10.55 3.12 6.36
C GLY A 86 -9.87 3.40 5.03
N VAL A 87 -9.22 2.36 4.49
CA VAL A 87 -8.55 2.36 3.19
C VAL A 87 -9.40 1.60 2.17
N ALA A 88 -9.81 2.29 1.11
CA ALA A 88 -10.57 1.66 0.04
C ALA A 88 -9.64 0.82 -0.84
N ILE A 89 -10.04 -0.40 -1.18
CA ILE A 89 -9.21 -1.29 -1.99
C ILE A 89 -9.47 -1.04 -3.47
N SER A 90 -8.41 -0.74 -4.23
CA SER A 90 -8.48 -0.50 -5.67
C SER A 90 -8.07 -1.72 -6.50
N GLN A 91 -7.27 -2.61 -5.92
CA GLN A 91 -6.80 -3.82 -6.60
C GLN A 91 -6.56 -4.96 -5.61
N VAL A 92 -6.79 -6.19 -6.07
CA VAL A 92 -6.44 -7.43 -5.39
C VAL A 92 -5.58 -8.24 -6.34
N PHE A 93 -4.38 -8.61 -5.88
CA PHE A 93 -3.47 -9.45 -6.65
C PHE A 93 -3.93 -10.92 -6.59
N PRO A 94 -3.93 -11.64 -7.72
CA PRO A 94 -4.35 -13.03 -7.77
C PRO A 94 -3.44 -13.92 -6.90
N ASN A 95 -4.00 -15.00 -6.36
CA ASN A 95 -3.31 -16.02 -5.57
C ASN A 95 -2.67 -15.52 -4.26
N MET A 96 -2.92 -14.29 -3.83
CA MET A 96 -2.43 -13.73 -2.57
C MET A 96 -3.40 -13.96 -1.41
N PRO A 97 -2.99 -13.81 -0.14
CA PRO A 97 -3.85 -13.98 1.03
C PRO A 97 -5.18 -13.23 0.99
N SER A 98 -5.21 -12.02 0.42
CA SER A 98 -6.43 -11.21 0.20
C SER A 98 -7.49 -11.85 -0.70
N SER A 99 -7.11 -12.85 -1.51
CA SER A 99 -8.05 -13.61 -2.34
C SER A 99 -8.70 -14.78 -1.60
N ARG A 100 -8.22 -15.12 -0.39
CA ARG A 100 -8.58 -16.32 0.36
C ARG A 100 -8.78 -16.04 1.86
N LEU A 101 -9.54 -14.99 2.18
CA LEU A 101 -9.85 -14.64 3.56
C LEU A 101 -10.84 -15.63 4.17
N ARG A 102 -10.74 -15.89 5.47
CA ARG A 102 -11.71 -16.70 6.23
C ARG A 102 -12.56 -15.78 7.08
N LEU A 103 -13.89 -15.89 6.99
CA LEU A 103 -14.78 -15.09 7.84
C LEU A 103 -14.69 -15.57 9.29
N SER A 104 -14.70 -14.67 10.27
CA SER A 104 -14.70 -15.05 11.69
C SER A 104 -15.94 -15.88 12.02
N GLY A 105 -15.74 -17.11 12.52
CA GLY A 105 -16.83 -18.03 12.88
C GLY A 105 -17.46 -18.80 11.69
N ASP A 106 -16.93 -18.68 10.48
CA ASP A 106 -17.40 -19.40 9.30
C ASP A 106 -16.21 -19.94 8.47
N SER A 107 -16.34 -21.14 7.92
CA SER A 107 -15.31 -21.74 7.05
C SER A 107 -15.34 -21.19 5.62
N ARG A 108 -16.30 -20.32 5.28
CA ARG A 108 -16.39 -19.70 3.97
C ARG A 108 -15.18 -18.83 3.66
N THR A 109 -14.64 -19.07 2.48
CA THR A 109 -13.60 -18.21 1.89
C THR A 109 -14.26 -16.97 1.29
N TYR A 110 -13.75 -15.81 1.68
CA TYR A 110 -14.12 -14.50 1.17
C TYR A 110 -12.97 -13.92 0.35
N ARG A 111 -13.33 -13.25 -0.74
CA ARG A 111 -12.39 -12.53 -1.61
C ARG A 111 -12.69 -11.05 -1.50
N ILE A 112 -11.65 -10.26 -1.24
CA ILE A 112 -11.77 -8.79 -1.28
C ILE A 112 -12.21 -8.36 -2.68
N VAL A 113 -13.17 -7.45 -2.74
CA VAL A 113 -13.77 -6.86 -3.93
C VAL A 113 -13.27 -5.41 -4.08
N PRO A 114 -12.44 -5.14 -5.10
CA PRO A 114 -12.01 -3.77 -5.42
C PRO A 114 -13.17 -2.81 -5.67
N GLY A 115 -13.00 -1.54 -5.26
CA GLY A 115 -14.00 -0.47 -5.40
C GLY A 115 -15.18 -0.57 -4.42
N ARG A 116 -15.30 -1.67 -3.69
CA ARG A 116 -16.38 -1.94 -2.75
C ARG A 116 -15.88 -2.05 -1.32
N ASP A 117 -14.83 -2.82 -1.11
CA ASP A 117 -14.35 -3.15 0.22
C ASP A 117 -13.39 -2.09 0.77
N ILE A 118 -13.55 -1.82 2.06
CA ILE A 118 -12.77 -0.83 2.79
C ILE A 118 -12.18 -1.53 4.01
N ILE A 119 -10.86 -1.58 4.11
CA ILE A 119 -10.18 -2.10 5.30
C ILE A 119 -10.13 -0.99 6.33
N THR A 120 -10.76 -1.20 7.48
CA THR A 120 -10.85 -0.20 8.56
C THR A 120 -9.87 -0.50 9.69
N HIS A 121 -9.59 -1.78 9.94
CA HIS A 121 -8.66 -2.21 10.98
C HIS A 121 -7.81 -3.39 10.53
N VAL A 122 -6.60 -3.45 11.06
CA VAL A 122 -5.66 -4.57 10.98
C VAL A 122 -5.25 -4.95 12.40
N ASN A 123 -5.51 -6.19 12.80
CA ASN A 123 -5.28 -6.71 14.16
C ASN A 123 -5.88 -5.81 15.26
N GLY A 124 -7.07 -5.28 15.02
CA GLY A 124 -7.75 -4.34 15.93
C GLY A 124 -7.19 -2.92 15.91
N THR A 125 -6.10 -2.65 15.20
CA THR A 125 -5.55 -1.29 15.04
C THR A 125 -6.22 -0.60 13.86
N PRO A 126 -6.78 0.62 14.04
CA PRO A 126 -7.40 1.36 12.94
C PRO A 126 -6.36 1.76 11.90
N VAL A 127 -6.74 1.66 10.61
CA VAL A 127 -5.91 2.07 9.48
C VAL A 127 -6.66 3.05 8.60
N LYS A 128 -6.17 4.28 8.48
CA LYS A 128 -6.85 5.38 7.78
C LYS A 128 -6.19 5.76 6.46
N THR A 129 -4.94 5.33 6.27
CA THR A 129 -4.15 5.61 5.08
C THR A 129 -3.55 4.33 4.53
N ASN A 130 -3.29 4.30 3.22
CA ASN A 130 -2.64 3.16 2.59
C ASN A 130 -1.25 2.86 3.20
N SER A 131 -0.54 3.90 3.68
CA SER A 131 0.73 3.71 4.41
C SER A 131 0.51 2.96 5.73
N GLU A 132 -0.49 3.35 6.53
CA GLU A 132 -0.83 2.66 7.78
C GLU A 132 -1.23 1.21 7.53
N LEU A 133 -2.02 0.96 6.47
CA LEU A 133 -2.39 -0.40 6.06
C LEU A 133 -1.16 -1.24 5.74
N VAL A 134 -0.24 -0.74 4.92
CA VAL A 134 0.99 -1.45 4.56
C VAL A 134 1.86 -1.73 5.79
N THR A 135 2.06 -0.71 6.64
CA THR A 135 2.84 -0.87 7.88
C THR A 135 2.21 -1.92 8.80
N ALA A 136 0.90 -1.87 9.02
CA ALA A 136 0.20 -2.82 9.89
C ALA A 136 0.27 -4.26 9.35
N VAL A 137 0.19 -4.44 8.03
CA VAL A 137 0.35 -5.76 7.40
C VAL A 137 1.78 -6.27 7.54
N MET A 138 2.79 -5.42 7.33
CA MET A 138 4.19 -5.80 7.45
C MET A 138 4.61 -6.13 8.89
N SER A 139 3.98 -5.51 9.88
CA SER A 139 4.23 -5.77 11.30
C SER A 139 3.41 -6.93 11.87
N SER A 140 2.57 -7.58 11.04
CA SER A 140 1.69 -8.65 11.50
C SER A 140 2.42 -9.99 11.64
N THR A 141 1.91 -10.83 12.53
CA THR A 141 2.23 -12.25 12.62
C THR A 141 1.68 -13.02 11.40
N PRO A 142 1.97 -14.33 11.22
CA PRO A 142 1.54 -15.09 10.04
C PRO A 142 0.02 -15.12 9.83
N GLN A 143 -0.78 -14.81 10.85
CA GLN A 143 -2.23 -14.70 10.76
C GLN A 143 -2.66 -13.25 11.00
N LEU A 144 -3.37 -12.70 10.03
CA LEU A 144 -3.81 -11.30 10.00
C LEU A 144 -5.31 -11.22 10.22
N ARG A 145 -5.75 -10.37 11.15
CA ARG A 145 -7.17 -10.07 11.35
C ARG A 145 -7.52 -8.75 10.67
N LEU A 146 -8.47 -8.78 9.77
CA LEU A 146 -8.96 -7.62 9.03
C LEU A 146 -10.39 -7.31 9.44
N THR A 147 -10.67 -6.04 9.71
CA THR A 147 -12.06 -5.55 9.80
C THR A 147 -12.39 -4.85 8.50
N ILE A 148 -13.29 -5.46 7.71
CA ILE A 148 -13.66 -4.98 6.37
C ILE A 148 -15.08 -4.46 6.41
N TYR A 149 -15.25 -3.23 5.93
CA TYR A 149 -16.54 -2.63 5.64
C TYR A 149 -16.86 -2.83 4.16
N ASP A 150 -18.01 -3.46 3.91
CA ASP A 150 -18.57 -3.65 2.58
C ASP A 150 -19.53 -2.49 2.27
N SER A 151 -19.14 -1.63 1.33
CA SER A 151 -19.95 -0.45 0.99
C SER A 151 -21.25 -0.76 0.25
N GLN A 152 -21.39 -1.95 -0.33
CA GLN A 152 -22.62 -2.37 -1.01
C GLN A 152 -23.66 -2.87 -0.01
N THR A 153 -23.26 -3.76 0.90
CA THR A 153 -24.19 -4.31 1.91
C THR A 153 -24.27 -3.47 3.18
N ARG A 154 -23.36 -2.50 3.34
CA ARG A 154 -23.18 -1.64 4.52
C ARG A 154 -22.90 -2.44 5.80
N LYS A 155 -22.34 -3.64 5.66
CA LYS A 155 -21.97 -4.49 6.79
C LYS A 155 -20.48 -4.43 7.04
N THR A 156 -20.12 -4.57 8.31
CA THR A 156 -18.74 -4.74 8.75
C THR A 156 -18.60 -6.15 9.28
N ALA A 157 -17.51 -6.82 8.90
CA ALA A 157 -17.20 -8.15 9.40
C ALA A 157 -15.69 -8.31 9.61
N GLU A 158 -15.33 -9.29 10.44
CA GLU A 158 -13.96 -9.67 10.71
C GLU A 158 -13.55 -10.86 9.85
N TYR A 159 -12.36 -10.77 9.27
CA TYR A 159 -11.78 -11.77 8.39
C TYR A 159 -10.36 -12.10 8.81
N PHE A 160 -9.96 -13.34 8.61
CA PHE A 160 -8.61 -13.82 8.85
C PHE A 160 -7.91 -14.12 7.53
N ALA A 161 -6.69 -13.62 7.38
CA ALA A 161 -5.80 -13.95 6.28
C ALA A 161 -4.61 -14.74 6.85
N ASP A 162 -4.32 -15.89 6.26
CA ASP A 162 -3.07 -16.60 6.52
C ASP A 162 -2.05 -16.10 5.48
N LEU A 163 -0.91 -15.61 5.96
CA LEU A 163 0.09 -14.91 5.16
C LEU A 163 1.22 -15.83 4.68
N GLU A 164 1.09 -17.14 4.92
CA GLU A 164 2.06 -18.18 4.55
C GLU A 164 1.95 -18.63 3.10
#